data_AF-A0A1X7LQB4-F1
#
_entry.id   AF-A0A1X7LQB4-F1
#
_cell.length_a   1.000
_cell.length_b   1.000
_cell.length_c   1.000
_cell.angle_alpha   90.00
_cell.angle_beta   90.00
_cell.angle_gamma   90.00
#
_symmetry.space_group_name_H-M   'P 1'
#
loop_
_entity.id
_entity.type
_entity.pdbx_description
1 polymer ?
#
loop_
_entity_poly.entity_id
_entity_poly.type
_entity_poly.pdbx_seq_one_letter_code
_entity_poly.pdbx_strand_id
1 'polypeptide(L)' 'MQLFINLPTENLEMAIPAYMWLKDDDGADIKGPSMVQGREGSIEVIGFNHAISLPVDSHNGKIMGRALDQ' A
#
# COMPACT_ATOMS: atom_id res chain seq x y z
N MET A 1 5.06 -3.52 -44.28
CA MET A 1 6.21 -3.25 -43.38
C MET A 1 5.69 -2.35 -42.27
N GLN A 2 5.21 -2.95 -41.19
CA GLN A 2 4.58 -2.19 -40.11
C GLN A 2 5.69 -1.62 -39.23
N LEU A 3 5.75 -0.29 -39.17
CA LEU A 3 6.67 0.45 -38.31
C LEU A 3 6.23 0.20 -36.86
N PHE A 4 6.94 -0.68 -36.15
CA PHE A 4 6.82 -0.81 -34.71
C PHE A 4 7.43 0.44 -34.08
N ILE A 5 6.59 1.41 -33.73
CA ILE A 5 6.94 2.41 -32.74
C ILE A 5 7.16 1.68 -31.41
N ASN A 6 8.43 1.40 -31.08
CA ASN A 6 8.87 1.04 -29.73
C ASN A 6 8.60 2.23 -28.80
N LEU A 7 7.34 2.40 -28.41
CA LEU A 7 7.02 3.17 -27.22
C LEU A 7 7.44 2.29 -26.03
N PRO A 8 8.31 2.76 -25.13
CA PRO A 8 8.53 2.04 -23.88
C PRO A 8 7.16 1.88 -23.22
N THR A 9 6.80 0.65 -22.85
CA THR A 9 5.58 0.31 -22.10
C THR A 9 5.57 0.90 -20.68
N GLU A 10 6.32 1.96 -20.44
CA GLU A 10 6.51 2.65 -19.17
C GLU A 10 6.27 4.12 -19.42
N ASN A 11 5.00 4.51 -19.60
CA ASN A 11 4.47 5.88 -19.40
C ASN A 11 2.95 5.90 -19.64
N LEU A 12 2.23 4.91 -19.11
CA LEU A 12 0.96 5.25 -18.48
C LEU A 12 1.37 5.69 -17.09
N GLU A 13 1.14 6.97 -16.78
CA GLU A 13 1.29 7.57 -15.44
C GLU A 13 0.67 6.64 -14.38
N MET A 14 1.45 5.71 -13.86
CA MET A 14 1.13 4.98 -12.65
C MET A 14 1.63 5.89 -11.54
N ALA A 15 0.71 6.41 -10.73
CA ALA A 15 1.05 6.95 -9.43
C ALA A 15 1.99 5.96 -8.72
N ILE A 16 3.08 6.46 -8.14
CA ILE A 16 4.07 5.61 -7.46
C ILE A 16 3.32 4.74 -6.43
N PRO A 17 3.33 3.40 -6.55
CA PRO A 17 2.60 2.54 -5.63
C PRO A 17 3.25 2.58 -4.25
N ALA A 18 2.50 2.18 -3.23
CA ALA A 18 3.11 1.91 -1.93
C ALA A 18 3.92 0.60 -2.01
N TYR A 19 4.99 0.51 -1.22
CA TYR A 19 5.85 -0.66 -1.13
C TYR A 19 5.85 -1.16 0.31
N MET A 20 5.63 -2.45 0.49
CA MET A 20 5.51 -3.09 1.80
C MET A 20 6.60 -4.14 2.00
N TRP A 21 7.19 -4.14 3.20
CA TRP A 21 8.08 -5.20 3.68
C TRP A 21 7.39 -5.92 4.83
N LEU A 22 7.33 -7.23 4.73
CA LEU A 22 6.79 -8.09 5.76
C LEU A 22 7.94 -8.85 6.41
N LYS A 23 7.84 -9.05 7.72
CA LYS A 23 8.71 -9.92 8.48
C LYS A 23 7.86 -11.02 9.12
N ASP A 24 8.42 -12.21 9.25
CA ASP A 24 7.84 -13.23 10.10
C ASP A 24 8.08 -12.91 11.59
N ASP A 25 7.54 -13.76 12.46
CA ASP A 25 7.63 -13.57 13.92
C ASP A 25 9.08 -13.72 14.45
N ASP A 26 9.99 -14.31 13.66
CA ASP A 26 11.43 -14.43 13.95
C ASP A 26 12.24 -13.27 13.33
N GLY A 27 11.55 -12.30 12.71
CA GLY A 27 12.15 -11.12 12.11
C GLY A 27 12.77 -11.33 10.73
N ALA A 28 12.64 -12.53 10.16
CA ALA A 28 13.12 -12.84 8.82
C ALA A 28 12.23 -12.17 7.77
N ASP A 29 12.85 -11.68 6.69
CA ASP A 29 12.13 -10.97 5.65
C ASP A 29 11.30 -11.92 4.77
N ILE A 30 10.01 -11.63 4.63
CA ILE A 30 9.14 -12.24 3.63
C ILE A 30 9.28 -11.42 2.34
N LYS A 31 10.05 -11.94 1.38
CA LYS A 31 10.40 -11.22 0.14
C LYS A 31 9.25 -11.21 -0.87
N GLY A 32 8.88 -10.01 -1.31
CA GLY A 32 8.01 -9.78 -2.47
C GLY A 32 8.77 -9.77 -3.80
N PRO A 33 8.04 -9.64 -4.93
CA PRO A 33 8.61 -9.78 -6.27
C PRO A 33 9.29 -8.51 -6.82
N SER A 34 9.21 -7.37 -6.14
CA SER A 34 9.69 -6.10 -6.71
C SER A 34 11.20 -6.12 -6.94
N MET A 35 11.60 -5.70 -8.13
CA MET A 35 13.01 -5.53 -8.55
C MET A 35 13.36 -4.04 -8.75
N VAL A 36 12.49 -3.14 -8.28
CA VAL A 36 12.72 -1.69 -8.39
C VAL A 36 13.94 -1.30 -7.56
N GLN A 37 14.84 -0.54 -8.17
CA GLN A 37 16.09 -0.13 -7.54
C GLN A 37 15.83 0.60 -6.21
N GLY A 38 16.44 0.11 -5.12
CA GLY A 38 16.27 0.65 -3.77
C GLY A 38 14.97 0.23 -3.06
N ARG A 39 14.19 -0.68 -3.66
CA ARG A 39 12.97 -1.28 -3.10
C ARG A 39 12.89 -2.78 -3.36
N GLU A 40 14.03 -3.42 -3.61
CA GLU A 40 14.10 -4.83 -3.98
C GLU A 40 13.54 -5.74 -2.88
N GLY A 41 12.80 -6.77 -3.29
CA GLY A 41 12.20 -7.72 -2.36
C GLY A 41 11.00 -7.18 -1.58
N SER A 42 10.49 -5.99 -1.92
CA SER A 42 9.24 -5.46 -1.39
C SER A 42 8.03 -5.96 -2.21
N ILE A 43 6.84 -5.78 -1.64
CA ILE A 43 5.55 -6.05 -2.28
C ILE A 43 4.96 -4.74 -2.77
N GLU A 44 4.60 -4.67 -4.04
CA GLU A 44 3.90 -3.53 -4.63
C GLU A 44 2.41 -3.55 -4.26
N VAL A 45 1.96 -2.49 -3.58
CA VAL A 45 0.59 -2.36 -3.09
C VAL A 45 -0.19 -1.46 -4.05
N ILE A 46 -1.10 -2.09 -4.80
CA ILE A 46 -1.93 -1.44 -5.82
C ILE A 46 -3.21 -0.80 -5.26
N GLY A 47 -3.59 -1.13 -4.03
CA GLY A 47 -4.75 -0.59 -3.34
C GLY A 47 -4.69 -0.88 -1.85
N PHE A 48 -5.18 0.05 -1.03
CA PHE A 48 -5.19 -0.05 0.42
C PHE A 48 -6.48 0.55 0.98
N ASN A 49 -7.09 -0.13 1.94
CA ASN A 49 -8.25 0.34 2.68
C ASN A 49 -8.01 0.11 4.17
N HIS A 50 -8.24 1.14 4.98
CA HIS A 50 -8.09 1.09 6.44
C HIS A 50 -9.01 2.14 7.06
N ALA A 51 -9.71 1.76 8.12
CA ALA A 51 -10.67 2.62 8.80
C ALA A 51 -10.42 2.60 10.31
N ILE A 52 -10.46 3.78 10.92
CA ILE A 52 -10.45 3.93 12.38
C ILE A 52 -11.72 4.66 12.79
N SER A 53 -12.44 4.09 13.75
CA SER A 53 -13.66 4.68 14.29
C SER A 53 -13.46 5.12 15.73
N LEU A 54 -13.89 6.34 16.06
CA LEU A 54 -13.90 6.84 17.44
C LEU A 54 -15.33 6.77 18.00
N PRO A 55 -15.55 6.08 19.14
CA PRO A 55 -16.86 6.05 19.75
C PRO A 55 -17.23 7.43 20.29
N VAL A 56 -18.36 7.97 19.87
CA VAL A 56 -18.90 9.27 20.29
C VAL A 56 -20.29 9.13 20.90
N ASP A 57 -20.61 9.99 21.87
CA ASP A 57 -21.95 10.12 22.44
C ASP A 57 -22.92 10.67 21.37
N SER A 58 -24.04 9.99 21.18
CA SER A 58 -25.06 10.34 20.19
C SER A 58 -25.74 11.68 20.47
N HIS A 59 -25.72 12.17 21.72
CA HIS A 59 -26.46 13.37 22.11
C HIS A 59 -25.65 14.67 21.96
N ASN A 60 -24.32 14.59 22.04
CA ASN A 60 -23.45 15.78 22.03
C ASN A 60 -22.15 15.61 21.21
N GLY A 61 -21.88 14.43 20.64
CA GLY A 61 -20.69 14.16 19.83
C GLY A 61 -19.38 14.04 20.62
N LYS A 62 -19.44 14.00 21.97
CA LYS A 62 -18.25 13.86 22.81
C LYS A 62 -17.64 12.47 22.65
N ILE A 63 -16.33 12.41 22.45
CA ILE A 63 -15.58 11.14 22.40
C ILE A 63 -15.69 10.43 23.74
N MET A 64 -16.13 9.18 23.73
CA MET A 64 -16.38 8.38 24.93
C MET A 64 -15.36 7.27 25.17
N GLY A 65 -14.40 7.06 24.27
CA GLY A 65 -13.47 5.94 24.37
C GLY A 65 -12.26 6.01 23.44
N ARG A 66 -11.55 4.88 23.34
CA ARG A 66 -10.38 4.73 22.46
C ARG A 66 -10.84 4.42 21.03
N ALA A 67 -10.02 4.79 20.06
CA ALA A 67 -10.11 4.34 18.67
C ALA A 67 -10.35 2.82 18.59
N LEU A 68 -11.35 2.45 17.81
CA LEU A 68 -11.64 1.09 17.41
C LEU A 68 -11.09 0.90 15.99
N ASP A 69 -10.22 -0.07 15.85
CA ASP A 69 -9.77 -0.58 14.55
C ASP A 69 -10.92 -1.36 13.90
N GLN A 70 -11.16 -1.17 12.60
CA GLN A 70 -12.29 -1.75 11.86
C GLN A 70 -11.84 -2.56 10.66
#